data_AF-A0A5C4Y5C0-F1
#
_entry.id   AF-A0A5C4Y5C0-F1
#
_cell.length_a   1.000
_cell.length_b   1.000
_cell.length_c   1.000
_cell.angle_alpha   90.00
_cell.angle_beta   90.00
_cell.angle_gamma   90.00
#
_symmetry.space_group_name_H-M   'P 1'
#
loop_
_entity.id
_entity.type
_entity.pdbx_description
1 polymer ?
#
loop_
_entity_poly.entity_id
_entity_poly.type
_entity_poly.pdbx_seq_one_letter_code
_entity_poly.pdbx_strand_id
1 'polypeptide(L)'
;MGKQRKTWSSEIKEQIVLAVLRGEQSVAELSRQHGVAESLIHKWRTQFLEAGTARLLGDHIDHGVKALEQENERLKSLLGEKELSLYIAKKARGL
;
A
#
# COMPACT_ATOMS: atom_id res chain seq x y z
N MET A 1 7.82 21.25 -24.92
CA MET A 1 7.03 20.00 -24.96
C MET A 1 7.64 19.03 -23.94
N GLY A 2 7.07 18.89 -22.73
CA GLY A 2 7.62 18.01 -21.71
C GLY A 2 7.48 16.54 -22.10
N LYS A 3 8.57 15.76 -22.02
CA LYS A 3 8.58 14.34 -22.37
C LYS A 3 7.68 13.58 -21.38
N GLN A 4 6.54 13.06 -21.85
CA GLN A 4 5.61 12.27 -21.04
C GLN A 4 6.37 11.07 -20.45
N ARG A 5 6.40 10.94 -19.12
CA ARG A 5 7.05 9.80 -18.47
C ARG A 5 6.22 8.55 -18.72
N LYS A 6 6.85 7.54 -19.33
CA LYS A 6 6.27 6.20 -19.43
C LYS A 6 6.06 5.65 -18.01
N THR A 7 4.85 5.18 -17.74
CA THR A 7 4.48 4.50 -16.49
C THR A 7 4.36 3.01 -16.74
N TRP A 8 4.84 2.19 -15.80
CA TRP A 8 4.68 0.74 -15.83
C TRP A 8 3.72 0.31 -14.74
N SER A 9 2.80 -0.59 -15.08
CA SER A 9 1.90 -1.24 -14.12
C SER A 9 2.69 -1.98 -13.05
N SER A 10 2.10 -2.17 -11.87
CA SER A 10 2.65 -3.00 -10.80
C SER A 10 2.98 -4.41 -11.29
N GLU A 11 2.09 -5.01 -12.07
CA GLU A 11 2.23 -6.39 -12.57
C GLU A 11 3.49 -6.62 -13.41
N ILE A 12 3.74 -5.75 -14.41
CA ILE A 12 4.98 -5.77 -15.19
C ILE A 12 6.22 -5.59 -14.30
N LYS A 13 6.18 -4.67 -13.33
CA LYS A 13 7.32 -4.46 -12.42
C LYS A 13 7.60 -5.71 -11.59
N GLU A 14 6.55 -6.33 -11.05
CA GLU A 14 6.64 -7.55 -10.26
C GLU A 14 7.21 -8.70 -11.10
N GLN A 15 6.65 -8.94 -12.29
CA GLN A 15 7.13 -9.98 -13.20
C GLN A 15 8.63 -9.83 -13.50
N ILE A 16 9.07 -8.62 -13.85
CA ILE A 16 10.48 -8.32 -14.15
C ILE A 16 11.35 -8.54 -12.91
N VAL A 17 10.97 -7.98 -11.75
CA VAL A 17 11.79 -8.10 -10.53
C VAL A 17 11.93 -9.56 -10.11
N LEU A 18 10.84 -10.33 -10.14
CA LEU A 18 10.86 -11.73 -9.76
C LEU A 18 11.73 -12.58 -10.71
N ALA A 19 11.66 -12.34 -12.02
CA ALA A 19 12.51 -13.03 -12.99
C ALA A 19 14.00 -12.75 -12.76
N VAL A 20 14.37 -11.50 -12.44
CA VAL A 20 15.76 -11.14 -12.06
C VAL A 20 16.18 -11.85 -10.78
N LEU A 21 15.33 -11.85 -9.74
CA LEU A 21 15.66 -12.45 -8.45
C LEU A 21 15.80 -13.98 -8.52
N ARG A 22 15.00 -14.63 -9.38
CA ARG A 22 15.10 -16.08 -9.62
C ARG A 22 16.25 -16.47 -10.56
N GLY A 23 16.89 -15.49 -11.22
CA GLY A 23 17.95 -15.75 -12.18
C GLY A 23 17.45 -16.37 -13.49
N GLU A 24 16.15 -16.25 -13.79
CA GLU A 24 15.53 -16.83 -15.00
C GLU A 24 15.95 -16.07 -16.26
N GLN A 25 16.11 -14.75 -16.14
CA GLN A 25 16.53 -13.87 -17.23
C GLN A 25 17.47 -12.79 -16.68
N SER A 26 18.42 -12.37 -17.51
CA SER A 26 19.29 -11.23 -17.20
C SER A 26 18.53 -9.90 -17.27
N VAL A 27 19.05 -8.90 -16.55
CA VAL A 27 18.51 -7.52 -16.59
C VAL A 27 18.50 -6.96 -18.02
N ALA A 28 19.52 -7.29 -18.83
CA ALA A 28 19.62 -6.85 -20.21
C ALA A 28 18.55 -7.47 -21.11
N GLU A 29 18.21 -8.75 -20.91
CA GLU A 29 17.11 -9.41 -21.65
C GLU A 29 15.75 -8.80 -21.31
N LEU A 30 15.47 -8.62 -20.01
CA LEU A 30 14.21 -8.03 -19.54
C LEU A 30 14.06 -6.56 -19.97
N SER A 31 15.16 -5.81 -20.01
CA SER A 31 15.23 -4.44 -20.53
C SER A 31 14.75 -4.38 -21.99
N ARG A 32 15.30 -5.25 -22.85
CA ARG A 32 14.91 -5.34 -24.27
C ARG A 32 13.47 -5.81 -24.44
N GLN A 33 13.07 -6.86 -23.72
CA GLN A 33 11.74 -7.47 -23.84
C GLN A 33 10.61 -6.50 -23.45
N HIS A 34 10.79 -5.74 -22.37
CA HIS A 34 9.74 -4.86 -21.84
C HIS A 34 9.93 -3.38 -22.20
N GLY A 35 11.01 -3.03 -22.91
CA GLY A 35 11.35 -1.65 -23.25
C GLY A 35 11.51 -0.78 -21.99
N VAL A 36 12.24 -1.31 -21.01
CA VAL A 36 12.53 -0.71 -19.70
C VAL A 36 14.03 -0.46 -19.61
N ALA A 37 14.45 0.71 -19.14
CA ALA A 37 15.88 0.94 -18.91
C ALA A 37 16.41 0.02 -17.80
N GLU A 38 17.59 -0.57 -18.00
CA GLU A 38 18.23 -1.47 -17.01
C GLU A 38 18.38 -0.80 -15.63
N SER A 39 18.72 0.48 -15.59
CA SER A 39 18.80 1.28 -14.36
C SER A 39 17.50 1.29 -13.56
N LEU A 40 16.35 1.27 -14.25
CA LEU A 40 15.04 1.24 -13.62
C LEU A 40 14.71 -0.16 -13.08
N ILE A 41 15.12 -1.21 -13.79
CA ILE A 41 15.00 -2.60 -13.32
C ILE A 41 15.84 -2.80 -12.04
N HIS A 42 17.08 -2.31 -12.02
CA HIS A 42 17.91 -2.32 -10.82
C HIS A 42 17.26 -1.59 -9.67
N LYS A 43 16.69 -0.40 -9.92
CA LYS A 43 15.96 0.37 -8.92
C LYS A 43 14.78 -0.41 -8.34
N TRP A 44 13.95 -1.04 -9.18
CA TRP A 44 12.81 -1.83 -8.70
C TRP A 44 13.26 -3.04 -7.90
N ARG A 45 14.33 -3.72 -8.32
CA ARG A 45 14.91 -4.84 -7.55
C ARG A 45 15.35 -4.40 -6.17
N THR A 46 16.07 -3.28 -6.06
CA THR A 46 16.51 -2.73 -4.77
C THR A 46 15.31 -2.40 -3.88
N GLN A 47 14.33 -1.67 -4.41
CA GLN A 47 13.13 -1.29 -3.64
C GLN A 47 12.33 -2.51 -3.16
N PHE A 48 12.23 -3.55 -3.98
CA PHE A 48 11.54 -4.78 -3.62
C PHE A 48 12.25 -5.52 -2.49
N LEU A 49 13.59 -5.61 -2.55
CA LEU A 49 14.39 -6.23 -1.50
C LEU A 49 14.33 -5.43 -0.19
N GLU A 50 14.46 -4.11 -0.25
CA GLU A 50 14.34 -3.22 0.92
C GLU A 50 12.97 -3.38 1.61
N ALA A 51 11.89 -3.35 0.83
CA ALA A 51 10.54 -3.55 1.35
C ALA A 51 10.36 -4.96 1.94
N GLY A 52 10.92 -5.99 1.28
CA GLY A 52 10.93 -7.36 1.78
C GLY A 52 11.66 -7.50 3.11
N THR A 53 12.85 -6.92 3.23
CA THR A 53 13.64 -6.90 4.48
C THR A 53 12.90 -6.17 5.59
N ALA A 54 12.37 -4.97 5.32
CA ALA A 54 11.60 -4.21 6.31
C ALA A 54 10.36 -5.00 6.79
N ARG A 55 9.69 -5.72 5.88
CA ARG A 55 8.57 -6.59 6.23
C ARG A 55 8.98 -7.74 7.14
N LEU A 56 10.12 -8.38 6.86
CA LEU A 56 10.63 -9.50 7.67
C LEU A 56 11.12 -9.05 9.06
N LEU A 57 11.64 -7.83 9.18
CA LEU A 57 12.05 -7.24 10.46
C LEU A 57 10.85 -6.80 11.31
N GLY A 58 9.63 -6.83 10.78
CA GLY A 58 8.44 -6.34 11.47
C GLY A 58 8.29 -4.81 11.45
N ASP A 59 9.18 -4.09 10.76
CA ASP A 59 9.16 -2.63 10.61
C ASP A 59 8.06 -2.12 9.67
N HIS A 60 7.21 -3.03 9.16
CA HIS A 60 6.07 -2.66 8.33
C HIS A 60 4.87 -2.26 9.20
N ILE A 61 4.65 -0.95 9.33
CA ILE A 61 3.40 -0.40 9.87
C ILE A 61 2.35 -0.41 8.75
N ASP A 62 1.30 -1.21 8.91
CA ASP A 62 0.12 -1.13 8.03
C ASP A 62 -0.64 0.17 8.37
N HIS A 63 -0.26 1.25 7.71
CA HIS A 63 -0.88 2.56 7.88
C HIS A 63 -2.38 2.54 7.53
N GLY A 64 -2.82 1.63 6.65
CA GLY A 64 -4.22 1.48 6.29
C GLY A 64 -5.03 0.91 7.45
N VAL A 65 -4.55 -0.17 8.06
CA VAL A 65 -5.18 -0.78 9.25
C VAL A 65 -5.21 0.22 10.40
N LYS A 66 -4.10 0.90 10.68
CA LYS A 66 -4.03 1.88 11.78
C LYS A 66 -4.98 3.07 11.58
N ALA A 67 -5.13 3.56 10.34
CA ALA A 67 -6.08 4.63 10.03
C ALA A 67 -7.53 4.14 10.18
N LEU A 68 -7.83 2.91 9.75
CA LEU A 68 -9.14 2.30 9.93
C LEU A 68 -9.49 2.08 11.40
N GLU A 69 -8.54 1.63 12.21
CA GLU A 69 -8.71 1.49 13.67
C GLU A 69 -9.03 2.84 14.33
N GLN A 70 -8.28 3.90 13.98
CA GLN A 70 -8.55 5.25 14.49
C GLN A 70 -9.94 5.75 14.10
N GLU A 71 -10.34 5.55 12.84
CA GLU A 71 -11.66 5.93 12.38
C GLU A 71 -12.76 5.11 13.06
N ASN A 72 -12.53 3.82 13.31
CA ASN A 72 -13.46 2.95 14.02
C ASN A 72 -13.71 3.45 15.45
N GLU A 73 -12.66 3.79 16.18
CA GLU A 73 -12.77 4.36 17.53
C GLU A 73 -13.50 5.70 17.55
N ARG A 74 -13.24 6.56 16.55
CA ARG A 74 -13.97 7.83 16.38
C ARG A 74 -15.47 7.59 16.15
N LEU A 75 -15.82 6.63 15.30
CA LEU A 75 -17.21 6.29 15.00
C LEU A 75 -17.94 5.67 16.21
N LYS A 76 -17.28 4.78 16.96
CA LYS A 76 -17.83 4.22 18.21
C LYS A 76 -18.16 5.31 19.23
N SER A 77 -17.26 6.27 19.39
CA SER A 77 -17.43 7.40 20.32
C SER A 77 -18.66 8.24 19.93
N LEU A 78 -18.76 8.61 18.66
CA LEU A 78 -19.88 9.39 18.14
C LEU A 78 -21.22 8.64 18.26
N LEU A 79 -21.22 7.32 18.05
CA LEU A 79 -22.40 6.49 18.24
C LEU A 79 -22.86 6.50 19.70
N GLY A 80 -21.93 6.29 20.64
CA GLY A 80 -22.24 6.32 22.08
C GLY A 80 -22.80 7.67 22.54
N GLU A 81 -22.24 8.78 22.06
CA GLU A 81 -22.76 10.13 22.35
C GLU A 81 -24.20 10.32 21.83
N LYS A 82 -24.49 9.82 20.63
CA LYS A 82 -25.84 9.88 20.06
C LYS A 82 -26.82 9.00 20.82
N GLU A 83 -26.44 7.77 21.18
CA GLU A 83 -27.29 6.87 21.97
C GLU A 83 -27.63 7.46 23.33
N LEU A 84 -26.64 8.06 24.01
CA LEU A 84 -26.86 8.76 25.28
C LEU A 84 -27.83 9.94 25.12
N SER A 85 -27.63 10.76 24.09
CA SER A 85 -28.52 11.89 23.78
C SER A 85 -29.96 11.43 23.52
N LEU A 86 -30.13 10.33 22.78
CA LEU A 86 -31.44 9.72 22.53
C LEU A 86 -32.07 9.17 23.80
N TYR A 87 -31.29 8.52 24.66
CA TYR A 87 -31.76 8.00 25.95
C TYR A 87 -32.28 9.14 26.85
N ILE A 88 -31.50 10.22 26.99
CA ILE A 88 -31.89 11.39 27.77
C ILE A 88 -33.16 12.02 27.17
N ALA A 89 -33.23 12.18 25.85
CA ALA A 89 -34.39 12.75 25.18
C ALA A 89 -35.67 11.91 25.37
N LYS A 90 -35.56 10.57 25.33
CA LYS A 90 -36.69 9.66 25.61
C LYS A 90 -37.16 9.81 27.06
N LYS A 91 -36.23 9.75 28.02
CA LYS A 91 -36.52 9.91 29.44
C LYS A 91 -37.17 11.25 29.77
N ALA A 92 -36.71 12.34 29.15
CA ALA A 92 -37.30 13.68 29.32
C ALA A 92 -38.72 13.80 28.74
N ARG A 93 -39.06 12.98 27.72
CA ARG A 93 -40.39 12.91 27.12
C ARG A 93 -41.34 11.95 27.85
N GLY A 94 -40.90 11.28 28.92
CA GLY A 94 -41.69 10.30 29.65
C GLY A 94 -41.97 9.00 28.87
N LEU A 95 -41.14 8.71 27.85
CA LEU A 95 -41.17 7.48 27.04
C LEU A 95 -40.16 6.45 27.57
#